data_AF-A0A7X4H1W7-F1
#
_entry.id   AF-A0A7X4H1W7-F1
#
_cell.length_a   1.000
_cell.length_b   1.000
_cell.length_c   1.000
_cell.angle_alpha   90.00
_cell.angle_beta   90.00
_cell.angle_gamma   90.00
#
_symmetry.space_group_name_H-M   'P 1'
#
loop_
_entity.id
_entity.type
_entity.pdbx_description
1 polymer ?
#
loop_
_entity_poly.entity_id
_entity_poly.type
_entity_poly.pdbx_seq_one_letter_code
_entity_poly.pdbx_strand_id
1 'polypeptide(L)'
;MTKEEELKRSKRLALSLLAAAAAVFVVTSLMPRGLWTDGLRAVSEAAMVGALADWFAVVALFRKVPIPFISRHTAIIPNNKERIADNLAGFVEDKFLKPESLAAVILRTDPATSVAEWLKEPANRNYLASHLLQLLPEILATVDDARIQQLLRDALNSAIGKLDMSRSLGSLLATLTRDGRHQELLDDGMVALMGVINRPATRDVIAGQIVAWLKREHAAMELVLPTEWISENGAAMIAKALNNLMLDVAADRDHKLRIKFDDMVQRFLVRLESDPAFIARGEEFKRYLRDGDTFNNYVADLWGSVRDWIKADIAGGQSKLNDGVIQASQWLSEELLRHPGMRASLNQHMAGMARTLAPALSGFLTRHISDTVKAWDNQDLSRQIELNIGKDLQFIRVNGTLVGGMIGLLLYTSAQIMEWAGSYLHS
;
A
#
# COMPACT_ATOMS: atom_id res chain seq x y z
N MET A 1 20.17 36.72 -5.05
CA MET A 1 19.30 37.43 -6.00
C MET A 1 18.04 36.62 -6.18
N THR A 2 16.87 37.21 -5.95
CA THR A 2 15.58 36.53 -6.18
C THR A 2 15.22 36.56 -7.68
N LYS A 3 14.39 35.63 -8.15
CA LYS A 3 13.93 35.59 -9.56
C LYS A 3 13.27 36.92 -9.98
N GLU A 4 12.58 37.58 -9.06
CA GLU A 4 11.97 38.89 -9.31
C GLU A 4 13.01 40.00 -9.57
N GLU A 5 14.11 40.00 -8.82
CA GLU A 5 15.22 40.96 -9.01
C GLU A 5 15.93 40.74 -10.34
N GLU A 6 16.16 39.47 -10.71
CA GLU A 6 16.78 39.14 -12.00
C GLU A 6 15.94 39.62 -13.17
N LEU A 7 14.62 39.36 -13.12
CA LEU A 7 13.69 39.80 -14.14
C LEU A 7 13.64 41.34 -14.23
N LYS A 8 13.59 42.04 -13.09
CA LYS A 8 13.62 43.51 -13.04
C LYS A 8 14.88 44.08 -13.67
N ARG A 9 16.05 43.50 -13.37
CA ARG A 9 17.33 43.93 -13.94
C ARG A 9 17.37 43.70 -15.46
N SER A 10 16.94 42.53 -15.92
CA SER A 10 16.91 42.22 -17.35
C SER A 10 15.96 43.14 -18.13
N LYS A 11 14.77 43.41 -17.59
CA LYS A 11 13.82 44.39 -18.15
C LYS A 11 14.42 45.79 -18.24
N ARG A 12 15.14 46.23 -17.20
CA ARG A 12 15.84 47.54 -17.20
C ARG A 12 16.93 47.61 -18.26
N LEU A 13 17.72 46.55 -18.42
CA LEU A 13 18.76 46.48 -19.46
C LEU A 13 18.15 46.60 -20.86
N ALA A 14 17.17 45.76 -21.18
CA ALA A 14 16.51 45.80 -22.48
C ALA A 14 15.82 47.16 -22.75
N LEU A 15 15.22 47.78 -21.73
CA LEU A 15 14.63 49.11 -21.84
C LEU A 15 15.70 50.20 -22.04
N SER A 16 16.83 50.12 -21.34
CA SER A 16 17.92 51.09 -21.47
C SER A 16 18.56 51.05 -22.87
N LEU A 17 18.69 49.87 -23.48
CA LEU A 17 19.18 49.73 -24.85
C LEU A 17 18.20 50.32 -25.87
N LEU A 18 16.90 50.10 -25.71
CA LEU A 18 15.89 50.75 -26.54
C LEU A 18 15.95 52.28 -26.39
N ALA A 19 16.05 52.78 -25.15
CA ALA A 19 16.14 54.21 -24.89
C ALA A 19 17.40 54.83 -25.50
N ALA A 20 18.54 54.12 -25.43
CA ALA A 20 19.79 54.53 -26.06
C ALA A 20 19.67 54.58 -27.59
N ALA A 21 19.11 53.53 -28.22
CA ALA A 21 18.86 53.51 -29.67
C ALA A 21 17.95 54.66 -30.10
N ALA A 22 16.86 54.91 -29.37
CA ALA A 22 15.95 56.03 -29.63
C ALA A 22 16.64 57.39 -29.47
N ALA A 23 17.47 57.57 -28.44
CA ALA A 23 18.22 58.81 -28.23
C ALA A 23 19.21 59.06 -29.38
N VAL A 24 19.95 58.03 -29.81
CA VAL A 24 20.85 58.12 -30.96
C VAL A 24 20.08 58.48 -32.23
N PHE A 25 18.91 57.86 -32.46
CA PHE A 25 18.06 58.18 -33.61
C PHE A 25 17.57 59.64 -33.59
N VAL A 26 17.14 60.15 -32.44
CA VAL A 26 16.69 61.55 -32.31
C VAL A 26 17.84 62.53 -32.53
N VAL A 27 18.99 62.30 -31.89
CA VAL A 27 20.17 63.18 -32.02
C VAL A 27 20.66 63.22 -33.46
N THR A 28 20.81 62.05 -34.10
CA THR A 28 21.26 61.96 -35.50
C THR A 28 20.26 62.58 -36.47
N SER A 29 18.96 62.53 -36.16
CA SER A 29 17.92 63.17 -36.98
C SER A 29 17.92 64.70 -36.91
N LEU A 30 18.48 65.28 -35.83
CA LEU A 30 18.58 66.74 -35.64
C LEU A 30 19.93 67.32 -36.08
N MET A 31 20.93 66.47 -36.35
CA MET A 31 22.25 66.88 -36.82
C MET A 31 22.27 67.11 -38.34
N PRO A 32 23.22 67.92 -38.86
CA PRO A 32 23.43 68.07 -40.30
C PRO A 32 23.68 66.71 -40.99
N ARG A 33 23.15 66.57 -42.21
CA ARG A 33 23.31 65.35 -43.01
C ARG A 33 24.77 65.11 -43.39
N GLY A 34 25.18 63.85 -43.39
CA GLY A 34 26.55 63.41 -43.63
C GLY A 34 26.67 61.89 -43.55
N LEU A 35 27.66 61.32 -44.24
CA LEU A 35 27.79 59.86 -44.38
C LEU A 35 27.82 59.10 -43.04
N TRP A 36 28.40 59.68 -42.00
CA TRP A 36 28.45 59.08 -40.66
C TRP A 36 27.16 59.30 -39.86
N THR A 37 26.50 60.46 -40.01
CA THR A 37 25.26 60.77 -39.30
C THR A 37 24.09 59.97 -39.87
N ASP A 38 24.03 59.81 -41.19
CA ASP A 38 23.02 59.01 -41.89
C ASP A 38 23.21 57.51 -41.63
N GLY A 39 24.45 57.02 -41.56
CA GLY A 39 24.74 55.62 -41.19
C GLY A 39 24.35 55.31 -39.75
N LEU A 40 24.69 56.19 -38.80
CA LEU A 40 24.31 56.00 -37.39
C LEU A 40 22.79 56.12 -37.19
N ARG A 41 22.12 56.96 -37.98
CA ARG A 41 20.66 57.03 -38.03
C ARG A 41 20.04 55.73 -38.52
N ALA A 42 20.52 55.16 -39.63
CA ALA A 42 20.01 53.90 -40.16
C ALA A 42 20.21 52.72 -39.19
N VAL A 43 21.38 52.66 -38.53
CA VAL A 43 21.66 51.66 -37.48
C VAL A 43 20.72 51.82 -36.29
N SER A 44 20.56 53.04 -35.78
CA SER A 44 19.70 53.30 -34.62
C SER A 44 18.21 53.11 -34.92
N GLU A 45 17.77 53.44 -36.13
CA GLU A 45 16.41 53.18 -36.62
C GLU A 45 16.13 51.67 -36.67
N ALA A 46 16.99 50.89 -37.31
CA ALA A 46 16.83 49.44 -37.42
C ALA A 46 16.95 48.74 -36.05
N ALA A 47 17.87 49.19 -35.19
CA ALA A 47 17.99 48.71 -33.81
C ALA A 47 16.73 49.00 -32.99
N MET A 48 16.15 50.20 -33.12
CA MET A 48 14.91 50.58 -32.45
C MET A 48 13.72 49.76 -32.93
N VAL A 49 13.58 49.55 -34.24
CA VAL A 49 12.51 48.72 -34.82
C VAL A 49 12.62 47.27 -34.35
N GLY A 50 13.82 46.67 -34.37
CA GLY A 50 14.05 45.31 -33.86
C GLY A 50 13.70 45.18 -32.38
N ALA A 51 14.14 46.14 -31.56
CA ALA A 51 13.84 46.20 -30.13
C ALA A 51 12.35 46.38 -29.82
N LEU A 52 11.60 47.09 -30.67
CA LEU A 52 10.14 47.28 -30.55
C LEU A 52 9.36 46.06 -31.01
N ALA A 53 9.79 45.39 -32.08
CA ALA A 53 9.16 44.16 -32.57
C ALA A 53 9.24 43.05 -31.51
N ASP A 54 10.43 42.83 -30.94
CA ASP A 54 10.61 41.84 -29.88
C ASP A 54 9.91 42.24 -28.58
N TRP A 55 9.86 43.53 -28.26
CA TRP A 55 9.05 44.02 -27.14
C TRP A 55 7.57 43.64 -27.32
N PHE A 56 7.03 43.88 -28.52
CA PHE A 56 5.65 43.54 -28.82
C PHE A 56 5.42 42.03 -28.69
N ALA A 57 6.29 41.19 -29.25
CA ALA A 57 6.17 39.73 -29.16
C ALA A 57 6.19 39.21 -27.70
N VAL A 58 7.14 39.68 -26.89
CA VAL A 58 7.27 39.26 -25.48
C VAL A 58 6.09 39.77 -24.65
N VAL A 59 5.66 41.02 -24.83
CA VAL A 59 4.50 41.55 -24.08
C VAL A 59 3.22 40.85 -24.51
N ALA A 60 3.03 40.59 -25.81
CA ALA A 60 1.86 39.88 -26.32
C ALA A 60 1.77 38.43 -25.82
N LEU A 61 2.87 37.83 -25.36
CA LEU A 61 2.84 36.51 -24.74
C LEU A 61 2.12 36.54 -23.38
N PHE A 62 2.34 37.59 -22.57
CA PHE A 62 1.90 37.66 -21.17
C PHE A 62 0.73 38.63 -20.89
N ARG A 63 0.58 39.69 -21.70
CA ARG A 63 -0.37 40.78 -21.43
C ARG A 63 -1.13 41.18 -22.69
N LYS A 64 -2.34 41.72 -22.48
CA LYS A 64 -3.14 42.30 -23.56
C LYS A 64 -2.52 43.62 -24.00
N VAL A 65 -2.20 43.74 -25.28
CA VAL A 65 -1.65 44.98 -25.85
C VAL A 65 -2.80 45.84 -26.39
N PRO A 66 -2.95 47.11 -25.95
CA PRO A 66 -4.09 47.96 -26.31
C PRO A 66 -3.93 48.63 -27.68
N ILE A 67 -3.64 47.83 -28.72
CA ILE A 67 -3.60 48.30 -30.12
C ILE A 67 -4.86 47.80 -30.83
N PRO A 68 -5.68 48.68 -31.44
CA PRO A 68 -6.85 48.28 -32.23
C PRO A 68 -6.46 47.24 -33.29
N PHE A 69 -7.34 46.26 -33.55
CA PHE A 69 -7.15 45.11 -34.46
C PHE A 69 -6.17 44.02 -34.00
N ILE A 70 -5.04 44.36 -33.37
CA ILE A 70 -4.00 43.39 -32.97
C ILE A 70 -4.31 42.74 -31.61
N SER A 71 -5.07 43.42 -30.75
CA SER A 71 -5.36 42.99 -29.38
C SER A 71 -6.02 41.61 -29.25
N ARG A 72 -6.67 41.10 -30.32
CA ARG A 72 -7.37 39.80 -30.34
C ARG A 72 -6.43 38.60 -30.19
N HIS A 73 -5.17 38.70 -30.63
CA HIS A 73 -4.18 37.61 -30.59
C HIS A 73 -3.04 37.87 -29.60
N THR A 74 -3.27 38.74 -28.60
CA THR A 74 -2.31 39.00 -27.51
C THR A 74 -2.75 38.31 -26.22
N ALA A 75 -1.90 38.31 -25.20
CA ALA A 75 -2.07 37.52 -23.99
C ALA A 75 -2.16 36.00 -24.29
N ILE A 76 -1.21 35.48 -25.09
CA ILE A 76 -1.23 34.09 -25.60
C ILE A 76 -1.25 33.07 -24.46
N ILE A 77 -0.38 33.22 -23.45
CA ILE A 77 -0.30 32.30 -22.31
C ILE A 77 -1.63 32.27 -21.52
N PRO A 78 -2.15 33.41 -21.01
CA PRO A 78 -3.39 33.38 -20.25
C PRO A 78 -4.59 32.88 -21.08
N ASN A 79 -4.65 33.20 -22.37
CA ASN A 79 -5.72 32.70 -23.24
C ASN A 79 -5.62 31.21 -23.56
N ASN A 80 -4.44 30.60 -23.44
CA ASN A 80 -4.21 29.17 -23.67
C ASN A 80 -4.12 28.36 -22.38
N LYS A 81 -4.47 28.92 -21.21
CA LYS A 81 -4.35 28.27 -19.90
C LYS A 81 -4.89 26.84 -19.89
N GLU A 82 -6.12 26.65 -20.37
CA GLU A 82 -6.78 25.34 -20.35
C GLU A 82 -6.00 24.31 -21.18
N ARG A 83 -5.57 24.69 -22.37
CA ARG A 83 -4.76 23.83 -23.25
C ARG A 83 -3.39 23.50 -22.62
N ILE A 84 -2.78 24.46 -21.93
CA ILE A 84 -1.51 24.24 -21.21
C ILE A 84 -1.74 23.25 -20.06
N ALA A 85 -2.84 23.39 -19.32
CA ALA A 85 -3.22 22.49 -18.23
C ALA A 85 -3.38 21.05 -18.71
N ASP A 86 -4.16 20.84 -19.79
CA ASP A 86 -4.41 19.50 -20.33
C ASP A 86 -3.16 18.86 -20.92
N ASN A 87 -2.34 19.64 -21.65
CA ASN A 87 -1.07 19.14 -22.19
C ASN A 87 -0.06 18.79 -21.10
N LEU A 88 0.02 19.59 -20.03
CA LEU A 88 0.90 19.32 -18.90
C LEU A 88 0.47 18.04 -18.18
N ALA A 89 -0.84 17.88 -17.95
CA ALA A 89 -1.40 16.69 -17.33
C ALA A 89 -1.11 15.43 -18.17
N GLY A 90 -1.38 15.49 -19.49
CA GLY A 90 -1.07 14.39 -20.41
C GLY A 90 0.42 14.07 -20.47
N PHE A 91 1.29 15.07 -20.43
CA PHE A 91 2.74 14.85 -20.37
C PHE A 91 3.17 14.11 -19.09
N VAL A 92 2.60 14.47 -17.93
CA VAL A 92 2.91 13.81 -16.66
C VAL A 92 2.50 12.34 -16.69
N GLU A 93 1.29 12.07 -17.17
CA GLU A 93 0.78 10.72 -17.40
C GLU A 93 1.71 9.91 -18.32
N ASP A 94 2.03 10.47 -19.49
CA ASP A 94 2.75 9.76 -20.52
C ASP A 94 4.22 9.46 -20.18
N LYS A 95 4.84 10.32 -19.38
CA LYS A 95 6.27 10.23 -19.08
C LYS A 95 6.57 9.66 -17.70
N PHE A 96 5.72 9.90 -16.71
CA PHE A 96 6.01 9.56 -15.31
C PHE A 96 5.08 8.49 -14.73
N LEU A 97 3.83 8.41 -15.20
CA LEU A 97 2.81 7.55 -14.57
C LEU A 97 2.47 6.30 -15.40
N LYS A 98 3.22 6.03 -16.48
CA LYS A 98 3.06 4.78 -17.22
C LYS A 98 3.31 3.56 -16.31
N PRO A 99 2.46 2.52 -16.39
CA PRO A 99 2.59 1.33 -15.55
C PRO A 99 4.00 0.74 -15.53
N GLU A 100 4.62 0.59 -16.70
CA GLU A 100 5.97 0.03 -16.81
C GLU A 100 7.07 0.98 -16.33
N SER A 101 6.88 2.30 -16.49
CA SER A 101 7.83 3.28 -15.94
C SER A 101 7.86 3.23 -14.41
N LEU A 102 6.69 3.16 -13.78
CA LEU A 102 6.57 3.05 -12.31
C LEU A 102 7.14 1.72 -11.81
N ALA A 103 6.80 0.61 -12.47
CA ALA A 103 7.36 -0.70 -12.15
C ALA A 103 8.89 -0.74 -12.27
N ALA A 104 9.43 -0.17 -13.34
CA ALA A 104 10.88 -0.08 -13.54
C ALA A 104 11.57 0.76 -12.47
N VAL A 105 10.95 1.86 -12.04
CA VAL A 105 11.48 2.69 -10.92
C VAL A 105 11.51 1.88 -9.62
N ILE A 106 10.45 1.13 -9.29
CA ILE A 106 10.39 0.28 -8.09
C ILE A 106 11.50 -0.76 -8.12
N LEU A 107 11.63 -1.49 -9.24
CA LEU A 107 12.65 -2.52 -9.38
C LEU A 107 14.07 -1.96 -9.30
N ARG A 108 14.31 -0.76 -9.85
CA ARG A 108 15.62 -0.09 -9.79
C ARG A 108 15.96 0.45 -8.41
N THR A 109 14.96 0.92 -7.66
CA THR A 109 15.18 1.60 -6.37
C THR A 109 15.32 0.60 -5.21
N ASP A 110 14.84 -0.64 -5.39
CA ASP A 110 14.85 -1.69 -4.35
C ASP A 110 14.27 -1.20 -3.00
N PRO A 111 12.98 -0.84 -2.97
CA PRO A 111 12.34 -0.35 -1.76
C PRO A 111 12.34 -1.39 -0.63
N ALA A 112 12.34 -2.69 -0.95
CA ALA A 112 12.44 -3.75 0.06
C ALA A 112 13.72 -3.62 0.90
N THR A 113 14.87 -3.33 0.28
CA THR A 113 16.11 -3.05 1.01
C THR A 113 15.99 -1.79 1.85
N SER A 114 15.50 -0.69 1.29
CA SER A 114 15.37 0.58 2.04
C SER A 114 14.45 0.44 3.27
N VAL A 115 13.33 -0.27 3.14
CA VAL A 115 12.42 -0.55 4.26
C VAL A 115 13.11 -1.43 5.30
N ALA A 116 13.83 -2.47 4.88
CA ALA A 116 14.52 -3.37 5.80
C ALA A 116 15.64 -2.67 6.58
N GLU A 117 16.39 -1.77 5.93
CA GLU A 117 17.41 -0.93 6.56
C GLU A 117 16.80 0.09 7.51
N TRP A 118 15.69 0.73 7.13
CA TRP A 118 14.97 1.66 7.99
C TRP A 118 14.43 0.97 9.25
N LEU A 119 13.87 -0.25 9.13
CA LEU A 119 13.33 -1.03 10.25
C LEU A 119 14.42 -1.62 11.18
N LYS A 120 15.68 -1.58 10.79
CA LYS A 120 16.80 -2.03 11.64
C LYS A 120 16.86 -1.22 12.95
N GLU A 121 16.64 0.09 12.86
CA GLU A 121 16.68 1.00 14.00
C GLU A 121 15.46 0.82 14.92
N PRO A 122 15.64 0.60 16.23
CA PRO A 122 14.52 0.44 17.18
C PRO A 122 13.56 1.65 17.20
N ALA A 123 14.10 2.86 17.05
CA ALA A 123 13.30 4.09 17.03
C ALA A 123 12.29 4.10 15.86
N ASN A 124 12.68 3.59 14.69
CA ASN A 124 11.82 3.51 13.52
C ASN A 124 10.72 2.46 13.68
N ARG A 125 11.02 1.32 14.31
CA ARG A 125 10.02 0.30 14.65
C ARG A 125 8.97 0.83 15.62
N ASN A 126 9.39 1.55 16.65
CA ASN A 126 8.49 2.20 17.60
C ASN A 126 7.64 3.29 16.92
N TYR A 127 8.25 4.07 16.02
CA TYR A 127 7.55 5.05 15.20
C TYR A 127 6.47 4.38 14.33
N LEU A 128 6.82 3.31 13.61
CA LEU A 128 5.87 2.55 12.79
C LEU A 128 4.73 1.97 13.63
N ALA A 129 5.05 1.31 14.74
CA ALA A 129 4.05 0.68 15.61
C ALA A 129 3.07 1.70 16.20
N SER A 130 3.58 2.83 16.71
CA SER A 130 2.72 3.90 17.24
C SER A 130 1.81 4.51 16.16
N HIS A 131 2.31 4.75 14.95
CA HIS A 131 1.51 5.33 13.86
C HIS A 131 0.46 4.35 13.34
N LEU A 132 0.81 3.09 13.14
CA LEU A 132 -0.16 2.07 12.71
C LEU A 132 -1.29 1.89 13.71
N LEU A 133 -0.98 1.90 15.01
CA LEU A 133 -1.99 1.74 16.06
C LEU A 133 -2.82 3.00 16.30
N GLN A 134 -2.33 4.19 15.94
CA GLN A 134 -3.16 5.41 15.98
C GLN A 134 -4.27 5.40 14.91
N LEU A 135 -4.02 4.78 13.76
CA LEU A 135 -5.01 4.69 12.67
C LEU A 135 -6.05 3.59 12.91
N LEU A 136 -5.68 2.54 13.66
CA LEU A 136 -6.53 1.36 13.83
C LEU A 136 -7.89 1.67 14.49
N PRO A 137 -8.00 2.52 15.52
CA PRO A 137 -9.29 2.91 16.10
C PRO A 137 -10.20 3.63 15.11
N GLU A 138 -9.67 4.50 14.26
CA GLU A 138 -10.46 5.21 13.24
C GLU A 138 -10.98 4.26 12.17
N ILE A 139 -10.16 3.30 11.75
CA ILE A 139 -10.57 2.22 10.84
C ILE A 139 -11.66 1.37 11.51
N LEU A 140 -11.49 0.97 12.78
CA LEU A 140 -12.49 0.20 13.52
C LEU A 140 -13.77 1.00 13.81
N ALA A 141 -13.72 2.33 13.83
CA ALA A 141 -14.89 3.19 14.05
C ALA A 141 -15.66 3.50 12.76
N THR A 142 -14.97 3.58 11.61
CA THR A 142 -15.58 3.82 10.29
C THR A 142 -16.24 2.58 9.72
N VAL A 143 -15.82 1.41 10.21
CA VAL A 143 -16.37 0.12 9.80
C VAL A 143 -17.62 -0.20 10.62
N ASP A 144 -18.75 -0.25 9.93
CA ASP A 144 -20.06 -0.64 10.48
C ASP A 144 -20.03 -2.09 10.99
N ASP A 145 -20.26 -2.28 12.29
CA ASP A 145 -20.30 -3.61 12.93
C ASP A 145 -21.24 -4.56 12.21
N ALA A 146 -22.40 -4.08 11.76
CA ALA A 146 -23.39 -4.92 11.11
C ALA A 146 -22.84 -5.47 9.78
N ARG A 147 -22.09 -4.65 9.02
CA ARG A 147 -21.50 -5.07 7.75
C ARG A 147 -20.36 -6.04 7.94
N ILE A 148 -19.48 -5.83 8.93
CA ILE A 148 -18.42 -6.81 9.18
C ILE A 148 -18.97 -8.09 9.76
N GLN A 149 -19.94 -8.04 10.67
CA GLN A 149 -20.59 -9.25 11.16
C GLN A 149 -21.23 -10.02 10.01
N GLN A 150 -21.87 -9.33 9.06
CA GLN A 150 -22.43 -9.96 7.87
C GLN A 150 -21.35 -10.54 6.95
N LEU A 151 -20.26 -9.81 6.69
CA LEU A 151 -19.15 -10.28 5.88
C LEU A 151 -18.43 -11.49 6.51
N LEU A 152 -18.23 -11.49 7.83
CA LEU A 152 -17.69 -12.62 8.59
C LEU A 152 -18.62 -13.83 8.52
N ARG A 153 -19.94 -13.61 8.68
CA ARG A 153 -20.95 -14.66 8.53
C ARG A 153 -20.93 -15.25 7.11
N ASP A 154 -20.90 -14.42 6.08
CA ASP A 154 -20.89 -14.86 4.69
C ASP A 154 -19.60 -15.62 4.35
N ALA A 155 -18.44 -15.12 4.81
CA ALA A 155 -17.16 -15.80 4.65
C ALA A 155 -17.14 -17.16 5.36
N LEU A 156 -17.66 -17.22 6.58
CA LEU A 156 -17.74 -18.44 7.38
C LEU A 156 -18.71 -19.46 6.76
N ASN A 157 -19.89 -19.01 6.32
CA ASN A 157 -20.86 -19.83 5.61
C ASN A 157 -20.30 -20.36 4.29
N SER A 158 -19.52 -19.56 3.57
CA SER A 158 -18.82 -19.98 2.35
C SER A 158 -17.73 -21.01 2.65
N ALA A 159 -16.93 -20.79 3.70
CA ALA A 159 -15.88 -21.73 4.13
C ALA A 159 -16.49 -23.07 4.58
N ILE A 160 -17.48 -23.04 5.46
CA ILE A 160 -18.22 -24.22 5.93
C ILE A 160 -18.89 -24.93 4.74
N GLY A 161 -19.51 -24.18 3.82
CA GLY A 161 -20.15 -24.71 2.63
C GLY A 161 -19.21 -25.54 1.76
N LYS A 162 -17.96 -25.09 1.59
CA LYS A 162 -16.91 -25.76 0.82
C LYS A 162 -16.28 -26.97 1.53
N LEU A 163 -16.45 -27.10 2.85
CA LEU A 163 -15.91 -28.21 3.61
C LEU A 163 -16.85 -29.41 3.54
N ASP A 164 -16.29 -30.54 3.11
CA ASP A 164 -16.95 -31.84 3.14
C ASP A 164 -16.62 -32.46 4.51
N MET A 165 -17.37 -32.09 5.55
CA MET A 165 -16.95 -32.24 6.95
C MET A 165 -16.50 -33.66 7.29
N SER A 166 -17.24 -34.68 6.85
CA SER A 166 -16.92 -36.09 7.08
C SER A 166 -15.59 -36.50 6.45
N ARG A 167 -15.31 -36.02 5.23
CA ARG A 167 -14.07 -36.32 4.49
C ARG A 167 -12.88 -35.50 5.01
N SER A 168 -13.08 -34.23 5.35
CA SER A 168 -12.05 -33.37 5.93
C SER A 168 -11.62 -33.85 7.31
N LEU A 169 -12.57 -34.17 8.21
CA LEU A 169 -12.28 -34.78 9.52
C LEU A 169 -11.62 -36.15 9.36
N GLY A 170 -12.10 -36.99 8.42
CA GLY A 170 -11.48 -38.27 8.09
C GLY A 170 -10.02 -38.11 7.67
N SER A 171 -9.73 -37.19 6.76
CA SER A 171 -8.36 -36.93 6.28
C SER A 171 -7.42 -36.36 7.37
N LEU A 172 -7.92 -35.47 8.23
CA LEU A 172 -7.15 -34.92 9.36
C LEU A 172 -6.86 -36.00 10.40
N LEU A 173 -7.87 -36.77 10.80
CA LEU A 173 -7.70 -37.87 11.73
C LEU A 173 -6.78 -38.94 11.15
N ALA A 174 -6.94 -39.30 9.86
CA ALA A 174 -6.06 -40.23 9.17
C ALA A 174 -4.60 -39.76 9.17
N THR A 175 -4.38 -38.45 8.95
CA THR A 175 -3.04 -37.84 9.01
C THR A 175 -2.46 -37.87 10.43
N LEU A 176 -3.28 -37.62 11.44
CA LEU A 176 -2.88 -37.68 12.86
C LEU A 176 -2.68 -39.11 13.37
N THR A 177 -3.31 -40.10 12.76
CA THR A 177 -3.13 -41.53 13.09
C THR A 177 -2.02 -42.19 12.29
N ARG A 178 -1.54 -41.54 11.22
CA ARG A 178 -0.47 -42.04 10.35
C ARG A 178 0.79 -42.31 11.15
N ASP A 179 1.50 -43.37 10.78
CA ASP A 179 2.74 -43.81 11.45
C ASP A 179 2.58 -44.12 12.95
N GLY A 180 1.36 -44.45 13.39
CA GLY A 180 1.09 -44.89 14.76
C GLY A 180 1.02 -43.77 15.81
N ARG A 181 1.01 -42.50 15.40
CA ARG A 181 0.96 -41.33 16.31
C ARG A 181 -0.22 -41.33 17.29
N HIS A 182 -1.32 -41.98 16.94
CA HIS A 182 -2.47 -42.14 17.82
C HIS A 182 -2.19 -43.07 19.02
N GLN A 183 -1.12 -43.86 18.98
CA GLN A 183 -0.65 -44.64 20.13
C GLN A 183 0.03 -43.75 21.18
N GLU A 184 0.65 -42.64 20.79
CA GLU A 184 1.19 -41.66 21.75
C GLU A 184 0.06 -40.98 22.54
N LEU A 185 -1.05 -40.65 21.86
CA LEU A 185 -2.26 -40.15 22.52
C LEU A 185 -2.91 -41.20 23.44
N LEU A 186 -2.84 -42.47 23.06
CA LEU A 186 -3.28 -43.56 23.93
C LEU A 186 -2.42 -43.59 25.20
N ASP A 187 -1.11 -43.43 25.08
CA ASP A 187 -0.18 -43.41 26.23
C ASP A 187 -0.49 -42.26 27.19
N ASP A 188 -0.64 -41.04 26.67
CA ASP A 188 -1.02 -39.88 27.46
C ASP A 188 -2.39 -40.07 28.12
N GLY A 189 -3.35 -40.64 27.39
CA GLY A 189 -4.69 -40.97 27.89
C GLY A 189 -4.65 -42.01 29.02
N MET A 190 -3.81 -43.03 28.89
CA MET A 190 -3.60 -44.04 29.93
C MET A 190 -3.00 -43.43 31.19
N VAL A 191 -2.01 -42.53 31.06
CA VAL A 191 -1.42 -41.80 32.19
C VAL A 191 -2.46 -40.92 32.89
N ALA A 192 -3.26 -40.17 32.13
CA ALA A 192 -4.32 -39.35 32.69
C ALA A 192 -5.39 -40.18 33.42
N LEU A 193 -5.81 -41.31 32.82
CA LEU A 193 -6.76 -42.25 33.44
C LEU A 193 -6.23 -42.88 34.72
N MET A 194 -4.97 -43.32 34.73
CA MET A 194 -4.31 -43.81 35.96
C MET A 194 -4.29 -42.72 37.03
N GLY A 195 -4.02 -41.47 36.65
CA GLY A 195 -4.06 -40.31 37.53
C GLY A 195 -5.43 -40.03 38.14
N VAL A 196 -6.52 -40.35 37.43
CA VAL A 196 -7.90 -40.23 37.93
C VAL A 196 -8.28 -41.42 38.81
N ILE A 197 -8.00 -42.65 38.39
CA ILE A 197 -8.35 -43.88 39.13
C ILE A 197 -7.58 -44.00 40.45
N ASN A 198 -6.36 -43.45 40.52
CA ASN A 198 -5.58 -43.44 41.75
C ASN A 198 -6.02 -42.36 42.75
N ARG A 199 -7.00 -41.51 42.43
CA ARG A 199 -7.57 -40.57 43.40
C ARG A 199 -8.44 -41.30 44.43
N PRO A 200 -8.32 -40.96 45.73
CA PRO A 200 -9.12 -41.59 46.79
C PRO A 200 -10.63 -41.53 46.51
N ALA A 201 -11.15 -40.35 46.18
CA ALA A 201 -12.57 -40.15 45.89
C ALA A 201 -13.08 -41.02 44.72
N THR A 202 -12.26 -41.25 43.69
CA THR A 202 -12.64 -42.09 42.55
C THR A 202 -12.68 -43.56 42.94
N ARG A 203 -11.74 -44.01 43.80
CA ARG A 203 -11.75 -45.38 44.34
C ARG A 203 -12.98 -45.65 45.19
N ASP A 204 -13.40 -44.67 46.00
CA ASP A 204 -14.61 -44.78 46.84
C ASP A 204 -15.88 -44.92 45.98
N VAL A 205 -15.98 -44.13 44.89
CA VAL A 205 -17.10 -44.25 43.94
C VAL A 205 -17.10 -45.62 43.25
N ILE A 206 -15.94 -46.12 42.83
CA ILE A 206 -15.80 -47.44 42.22
C ILE A 206 -16.21 -48.54 43.21
N ALA A 207 -15.74 -48.45 44.46
CA ALA A 207 -16.10 -49.37 45.55
C ALA A 207 -17.62 -49.43 45.73
N GLY A 208 -18.26 -48.26 45.83
CA GLY A 208 -19.70 -48.14 46.00
C GLY A 208 -20.50 -48.76 44.85
N GLN A 209 -20.04 -48.57 43.60
CA GLN A 209 -20.68 -49.16 42.42
C GLN A 209 -20.53 -50.68 42.36
N ILE A 210 -19.38 -51.22 42.76
CA ILE A 210 -19.16 -52.68 42.82
C ILE A 210 -20.05 -53.31 43.89
N VAL A 211 -20.14 -52.68 45.07
CA VAL A 211 -21.04 -53.13 46.14
C VAL A 211 -22.49 -53.08 45.68
N ALA A 212 -22.91 -52.02 45.00
CA ALA A 212 -24.27 -51.87 44.47
C ALA A 212 -24.58 -52.93 43.40
N TRP A 213 -23.63 -53.21 42.49
CA TRP A 213 -23.77 -54.26 41.48
C TRP A 213 -23.85 -55.65 42.11
N LEU A 214 -22.99 -55.97 43.08
CA LEU A 214 -22.97 -57.27 43.74
C LEU A 214 -24.30 -57.56 44.46
N LYS A 215 -24.85 -56.54 45.14
CA LYS A 215 -26.17 -56.61 45.79
C LYS A 215 -27.31 -56.83 44.78
N ARG A 216 -27.18 -56.33 43.56
CA ARG A 216 -28.22 -56.40 42.52
C ARG A 216 -28.20 -57.71 41.75
N GLU A 217 -27.03 -58.16 41.30
CA GLU A 217 -26.90 -59.33 40.41
C GLU A 217 -26.69 -60.66 41.18
N HIS A 218 -26.10 -60.63 42.38
CA HIS A 218 -25.69 -61.83 43.12
C HIS A 218 -26.04 -61.75 44.62
N ALA A 219 -27.32 -61.55 44.95
CA ALA A 219 -27.83 -61.45 46.32
C ALA A 219 -27.45 -62.65 47.24
N ALA A 220 -27.24 -63.85 46.69
CA ALA A 220 -26.84 -65.03 47.47
C ALA A 220 -25.36 -65.03 47.91
N MET A 221 -24.48 -64.26 47.24
CA MET A 221 -23.06 -64.14 47.62
C MET A 221 -22.84 -63.16 48.79
N GLU A 222 -23.84 -62.34 49.14
CA GLU A 222 -23.80 -61.41 50.27
C GLU A 222 -23.71 -62.13 51.63
N LEU A 223 -24.17 -63.38 51.71
CA LEU A 223 -24.12 -64.22 52.91
C LEU A 223 -22.72 -64.80 53.21
N VAL A 224 -21.78 -64.74 52.26
CA VAL A 224 -20.47 -65.41 52.36
C VAL A 224 -19.30 -64.44 52.24
N LEU A 225 -19.51 -63.23 51.71
CA LEU A 225 -18.47 -62.21 51.53
C LEU A 225 -18.77 -60.96 52.37
N PRO A 226 -17.88 -60.56 53.31
CA PRO A 226 -18.06 -59.34 54.10
C PRO A 226 -18.06 -58.10 53.20
N THR A 227 -19.14 -57.31 53.24
CA THR A 227 -19.32 -56.10 52.43
C THR A 227 -18.24 -55.05 52.71
N GLU A 228 -17.73 -54.96 53.95
CA GLU A 228 -16.56 -54.15 54.31
C GLU A 228 -15.29 -54.54 53.53
N TRP A 229 -15.04 -55.85 53.34
CA TRP A 229 -13.85 -56.34 52.63
C TRP A 229 -13.87 -55.92 51.15
N ILE A 230 -15.05 -55.91 50.52
CA ILE A 230 -15.23 -55.47 49.13
C ILE A 230 -15.06 -53.96 49.00
N SER A 231 -15.54 -53.20 49.99
CA SER A 231 -15.46 -51.73 50.00
C SER A 231 -14.02 -51.23 50.16
N GLU A 232 -13.28 -51.73 51.15
CA GLU A 232 -11.90 -51.25 51.41
C GLU A 232 -10.85 -51.94 50.54
N ASN A 233 -10.91 -53.27 50.39
CA ASN A 233 -9.87 -54.03 49.68
C ASN A 233 -10.23 -54.33 48.22
N GLY A 234 -11.52 -54.46 47.88
CA GLY A 234 -11.96 -54.78 46.52
C GLY A 234 -11.68 -53.65 45.52
N ALA A 235 -11.99 -52.41 45.87
CA ALA A 235 -11.70 -51.26 45.03
C ALA A 235 -10.19 -51.00 44.88
N ALA A 236 -9.42 -51.17 45.96
CA ALA A 236 -7.97 -51.10 45.91
C ALA A 236 -7.38 -52.21 45.03
N MET A 237 -7.92 -53.44 45.09
CA MET A 237 -7.51 -54.56 44.27
C MET A 237 -7.83 -54.34 42.79
N ILE A 238 -9.02 -53.81 42.46
CA ILE A 238 -9.42 -53.50 41.08
C ILE A 238 -8.63 -52.32 40.52
N ALA A 239 -8.42 -51.27 41.31
CA ALA A 239 -7.55 -50.16 40.93
C ALA A 239 -6.12 -50.66 40.66
N LYS A 240 -5.59 -51.54 41.51
CA LYS A 240 -4.26 -52.16 41.32
C LYS A 240 -4.22 -53.08 40.10
N ALA A 241 -5.25 -53.88 39.87
CA ALA A 241 -5.35 -54.75 38.69
C ALA A 241 -5.44 -53.94 37.39
N LEU A 242 -6.23 -52.85 37.38
CA LEU A 242 -6.34 -51.96 36.24
C LEU A 242 -5.05 -51.19 36.00
N ASN A 243 -4.40 -50.72 37.07
CA ASN A 243 -3.12 -50.03 36.99
C ASN A 243 -2.02 -50.97 36.44
N ASN A 244 -1.98 -52.22 36.89
CA ASN A 244 -1.06 -53.23 36.34
C ASN A 244 -1.36 -53.53 34.87
N LEU A 245 -2.63 -53.74 34.51
CA LEU A 245 -3.03 -53.94 33.12
C LEU A 245 -2.62 -52.75 32.24
N MET A 246 -2.80 -51.51 32.71
CA MET A 246 -2.40 -50.31 31.97
C MET A 246 -0.88 -50.19 31.84
N LEU A 247 -0.11 -50.56 32.86
CA LEU A 247 1.36 -50.61 32.80
C LEU A 247 1.83 -51.68 31.80
N ASP A 248 1.21 -52.86 31.79
CA ASP A 248 1.53 -53.94 30.85
C ASP A 248 1.22 -53.52 29.41
N VAL A 249 0.08 -52.86 29.18
CA VAL A 249 -0.31 -52.29 27.88
C VAL A 249 0.65 -51.18 27.44
N ALA A 250 1.11 -50.33 28.36
CA ALA A 250 2.02 -49.23 28.06
C ALA A 250 3.43 -49.75 27.69
N ALA A 251 3.92 -50.76 28.42
CA ALA A 251 5.25 -51.34 28.25
C ALA A 251 5.40 -52.16 26.97
N ASP A 252 4.34 -52.87 26.54
CA ASP A 252 4.37 -53.71 25.34
C ASP A 252 3.65 -53.03 24.16
N ARG A 253 4.40 -52.69 23.10
CA ARG A 253 3.83 -52.06 21.89
C ARG A 253 2.99 -53.04 21.06
N ASP A 254 3.22 -54.34 21.18
CA ASP A 254 2.47 -55.38 20.49
C ASP A 254 1.34 -55.97 21.35
N HIS A 255 1.00 -55.30 22.46
CA HIS A 255 -0.05 -55.76 23.36
C HIS A 255 -1.40 -55.87 22.64
N LYS A 256 -2.14 -56.96 22.90
CA LYS A 256 -3.42 -57.26 22.23
C LYS A 256 -4.45 -56.12 22.30
N LEU A 257 -4.44 -55.33 23.38
CA LEU A 257 -5.33 -54.17 23.55
C LEU A 257 -4.93 -52.98 22.66
N ARG A 258 -3.63 -52.74 22.44
CA ARG A 258 -3.14 -51.70 21.52
C ARG A 258 -3.50 -52.02 20.08
N ILE A 259 -3.33 -53.28 19.68
CA ILE A 259 -3.73 -53.77 18.35
C ILE A 259 -5.25 -53.63 18.14
N LYS A 260 -6.06 -53.97 19.15
CA LYS A 260 -7.52 -53.77 19.09
C LYS A 260 -7.91 -52.30 19.02
N PHE A 261 -7.18 -51.42 19.71
CA PHE A 261 -7.41 -49.98 19.65
C PHE A 261 -7.09 -49.43 18.27
N ASP A 262 -5.95 -49.79 17.68
CA ASP A 262 -5.59 -49.39 16.32
C ASP A 262 -6.65 -49.85 15.31
N ASP A 263 -7.04 -51.13 15.36
CA ASP A 263 -8.09 -51.67 14.48
C ASP A 263 -9.46 -50.97 14.69
N MET A 264 -9.79 -50.55 15.93
CA MET A 264 -10.99 -49.75 16.20
C MET A 264 -10.89 -48.36 15.58
N VAL A 265 -9.73 -47.70 15.69
CA VAL A 265 -9.47 -46.37 15.11
C VAL A 265 -9.51 -46.43 13.59
N GLN A 266 -8.88 -47.44 12.98
CA GLN A 266 -8.91 -47.64 11.52
C GLN A 266 -10.33 -47.88 11.01
N ARG A 267 -11.10 -48.77 11.68
CA ARG A 267 -12.50 -48.99 11.32
C ARG A 267 -13.35 -47.74 11.51
N PHE A 268 -13.08 -46.95 12.54
CA PHE A 268 -13.76 -45.67 12.76
C PHE A 268 -13.45 -44.67 11.64
N LEU A 269 -12.20 -44.55 11.20
CA LEU A 269 -11.80 -43.71 10.07
C LEU A 269 -12.52 -44.09 8.78
N VAL A 270 -12.52 -45.39 8.44
CA VAL A 270 -13.21 -45.90 7.24
C VAL A 270 -14.71 -45.59 7.31
N ARG A 271 -15.33 -45.80 8.47
CA ARG A 271 -16.75 -45.47 8.66
C ARG A 271 -17.01 -43.97 8.59
N LEU A 272 -16.12 -43.14 9.11
CA LEU A 272 -16.29 -41.69 9.06
C LEU A 272 -16.37 -41.17 7.62
N GLU A 273 -15.62 -41.78 6.70
CA GLU A 273 -15.61 -41.40 5.28
C GLU A 273 -16.73 -42.02 4.45
N SER A 274 -17.21 -43.22 4.80
CA SER A 274 -18.08 -44.03 3.92
C SER A 274 -19.44 -44.39 4.50
N ASP A 275 -19.64 -44.27 5.81
CA ASP A 275 -20.90 -44.61 6.48
C ASP A 275 -21.94 -43.48 6.28
N PRO A 276 -23.08 -43.76 5.63
CA PRO A 276 -24.11 -42.76 5.40
C PRO A 276 -24.62 -42.08 6.68
N ALA A 277 -24.60 -42.76 7.83
CA ALA A 277 -25.03 -42.19 9.09
C ALA A 277 -24.06 -41.12 9.61
N PHE A 278 -22.74 -41.32 9.44
CA PHE A 278 -21.73 -40.34 9.82
C PHE A 278 -21.71 -39.15 8.86
N ILE A 279 -21.91 -39.39 7.56
CA ILE A 279 -22.08 -38.33 6.57
C ILE A 279 -23.31 -37.48 6.91
N ALA A 280 -24.45 -38.11 7.21
CA ALA A 280 -25.67 -37.41 7.60
C ALA A 280 -25.49 -36.57 8.88
N ARG A 281 -24.79 -37.09 9.90
CA ARG A 281 -24.46 -36.33 11.11
C ARG A 281 -23.49 -35.18 10.85
N GLY A 282 -22.51 -35.36 9.96
CA GLY A 282 -21.62 -34.29 9.51
C GLY A 282 -22.39 -33.16 8.85
N GLU A 283 -23.34 -33.50 7.98
CA GLU A 283 -24.23 -32.54 7.29
C GLU A 283 -25.23 -31.86 8.23
N GLU A 284 -25.70 -32.56 9.27
CA GLU A 284 -26.54 -31.99 10.33
C GLU A 284 -25.74 -30.98 11.17
N PHE A 285 -24.51 -31.32 11.57
CA PHE A 285 -23.62 -30.41 12.28
C PHE A 285 -23.22 -29.20 11.42
N LYS A 286 -22.97 -29.41 10.13
CA LYS A 286 -22.71 -28.36 9.15
C LYS A 286 -23.90 -27.40 9.03
N ARG A 287 -25.13 -27.92 8.98
CA ARG A 287 -26.36 -27.09 9.03
C ARG A 287 -26.48 -26.33 10.35
N TYR A 288 -26.18 -26.97 11.48
CA TYR A 288 -26.19 -26.29 12.78
C TYR A 288 -25.19 -25.12 12.83
N LEU A 289 -23.98 -25.27 12.27
CA LEU A 289 -22.99 -24.18 12.22
C LEU A 289 -23.40 -23.06 11.24
N ARG A 290 -24.12 -23.39 10.17
CA ARG A 290 -24.52 -22.42 9.14
C ARG A 290 -25.77 -21.63 9.52
N ASP A 291 -26.79 -22.37 9.96
CA ASP A 291 -28.16 -21.88 10.12
C ASP A 291 -28.53 -21.70 11.60
N GLY A 292 -27.68 -22.15 12.53
CA GLY A 292 -27.91 -22.03 13.96
C GLY A 292 -27.67 -20.59 14.44
N ASP A 293 -28.75 -19.95 14.91
CA ASP A 293 -28.69 -18.60 15.49
C ASP A 293 -27.69 -18.50 16.65
N THR A 294 -27.52 -19.57 17.44
CA THR A 294 -26.56 -19.62 18.55
C THR A 294 -25.12 -19.44 18.10
N PHE A 295 -24.70 -20.12 17.03
CA PHE A 295 -23.34 -20.00 16.52
C PHE A 295 -23.11 -18.65 15.85
N ASN A 296 -24.09 -18.17 15.09
CA ASN A 296 -24.05 -16.86 14.46
C ASN A 296 -23.97 -15.71 15.48
N ASN A 297 -24.67 -15.81 16.61
CA ASN A 297 -24.57 -14.86 17.72
C ASN A 297 -23.21 -14.96 18.41
N TYR A 298 -22.70 -16.17 18.63
CA TYR A 298 -21.35 -16.36 19.17
C TYR A 298 -20.26 -15.71 18.31
N VAL A 299 -20.34 -15.81 16.97
CA VAL A 299 -19.40 -15.14 16.05
C VAL A 299 -19.49 -13.62 16.16
N ALA A 300 -20.69 -13.07 16.31
CA ALA A 300 -20.91 -11.64 16.49
C ALA A 300 -20.35 -11.14 17.83
N ASP A 301 -20.56 -11.89 18.91
CA ASP A 301 -20.03 -11.59 20.25
C ASP A 301 -18.51 -11.70 20.29
N LEU A 302 -17.94 -12.69 19.58
CA LEU A 302 -16.49 -12.85 19.43
C LEU A 302 -15.88 -11.65 18.71
N TRP A 303 -16.52 -11.18 17.63
CA TRP A 303 -16.09 -9.98 16.92
C TRP A 303 -16.11 -8.75 17.84
N GLY A 304 -17.21 -8.54 18.58
CA GLY A 304 -17.32 -7.46 19.55
C GLY A 304 -16.22 -7.51 20.61
N SER A 305 -15.97 -8.71 21.17
CA SER A 305 -14.93 -8.94 22.17
C SER A 305 -13.52 -8.63 21.64
N VAL A 306 -13.19 -9.08 20.42
CA VAL A 306 -11.89 -8.81 19.78
C VAL A 306 -11.71 -7.31 19.55
N ARG A 307 -12.73 -6.63 19.03
CA ARG A 307 -12.67 -5.19 18.77
C ARG A 307 -12.50 -4.39 20.07
N ASP A 308 -13.25 -4.73 21.11
CA ASP A 308 -13.19 -4.02 22.39
C ASP A 308 -11.83 -4.27 23.07
N TRP A 309 -11.29 -5.48 22.94
CA TRP A 309 -9.92 -5.79 23.36
C TRP A 309 -8.87 -4.96 22.60
N ILE A 310 -8.96 -4.86 21.26
CA ILE A 310 -8.04 -4.02 20.46
C ILE A 310 -8.10 -2.56 20.92
N LYS A 311 -9.30 -2.02 21.12
CA LYS A 311 -9.48 -0.63 21.60
C LYS A 311 -8.86 -0.42 22.98
N ALA A 312 -9.08 -1.35 23.89
CA ALA A 312 -8.53 -1.29 25.25
C ALA A 312 -7.00 -1.41 25.26
N ASP A 313 -6.44 -2.29 24.43
CA ASP A 313 -4.99 -2.49 24.32
C ASP A 313 -4.28 -1.24 23.79
N ILE A 314 -4.83 -0.60 22.75
CA ILE A 314 -4.28 0.64 22.17
C ILE A 314 -4.38 1.82 23.14
N ALA A 315 -5.48 1.92 23.90
CA ALA A 315 -5.66 2.97 24.90
C ALA A 315 -4.76 2.79 26.13
N GLY A 316 -4.31 1.56 26.40
CA GLY A 316 -3.41 1.23 27.48
C GLY A 316 -1.97 1.72 27.21
N GLY A 317 -1.28 2.17 28.25
CA GLY A 317 0.12 2.64 28.13
C GLY A 317 1.14 1.53 27.80
N GLN A 318 0.75 0.25 27.86
CA GLN A 318 1.55 -0.92 27.47
C GLN A 318 0.72 -1.81 26.54
N SER A 319 0.71 -1.49 25.24
CA SER A 319 -0.04 -2.20 24.21
C SER A 319 0.70 -3.46 23.74
N LYS A 320 0.07 -4.63 23.88
CA LYS A 320 0.61 -5.89 23.36
C LYS A 320 0.63 -5.90 21.83
N LEU A 321 -0.32 -5.22 21.19
CA LEU A 321 -0.32 -5.05 19.74
C LEU A 321 0.90 -4.24 19.29
N ASN A 322 1.30 -3.23 20.07
CA ASN A 322 2.48 -2.43 19.77
C ASN A 322 3.74 -3.30 19.82
N ASP A 323 3.91 -4.06 20.90
CA ASP A 323 5.03 -5.00 21.04
C ASP A 323 5.03 -6.04 19.90
N GLY A 324 3.85 -6.54 19.51
CA GLY A 324 3.69 -7.46 18.38
C GLY A 324 4.13 -6.84 17.05
N VAL A 325 3.75 -5.59 16.77
CA VAL A 325 4.17 -4.87 15.56
C VAL A 325 5.67 -4.60 15.57
N ILE A 326 6.26 -4.25 16.72
CA ILE A 326 7.71 -4.06 16.86
C ILE A 326 8.45 -5.36 16.55
N GLN A 327 8.02 -6.48 17.12
CA GLN A 327 8.63 -7.79 16.91
C GLN A 327 8.47 -8.26 15.46
N ALA A 328 7.28 -8.11 14.86
CA ALA A 328 7.04 -8.44 13.46
C ALA A 328 7.90 -7.59 12.52
N SER A 329 8.03 -6.30 12.81
CA SER A 329 8.87 -5.38 12.04
C SER A 329 10.36 -5.72 12.14
N GLN A 330 10.81 -6.13 13.33
CA GLN A 330 12.18 -6.61 13.53
C GLN A 330 12.43 -7.88 12.73
N TRP A 331 11.56 -8.88 12.86
CA TRP A 331 11.67 -10.13 12.11
C TRP A 331 11.70 -9.86 10.60
N LEU A 332 10.81 -9.00 10.10
CA LEU A 332 10.77 -8.62 8.68
C LEU A 332 12.07 -7.94 8.23
N SER A 333 12.62 -7.02 9.03
CA SER A 333 13.92 -6.39 8.75
C SER A 333 15.03 -7.42 8.62
N GLU A 334 15.18 -8.29 9.62
CA GLU A 334 16.24 -9.30 9.66
C GLU A 334 16.12 -10.28 8.49
N GLU A 335 14.90 -10.72 8.18
CA GLU A 335 14.62 -11.68 7.11
C GLU A 335 14.90 -11.08 5.73
N LEU A 336 14.45 -9.85 5.47
CA LEU A 336 14.72 -9.14 4.21
C LEU A 336 16.22 -8.83 4.05
N LEU A 337 16.94 -8.47 5.12
CA LEU A 337 18.38 -8.23 5.05
C LEU A 337 19.16 -9.52 4.78
N ARG A 338 18.73 -10.65 5.36
CA ARG A 338 19.39 -11.96 5.24
C ARG A 338 19.13 -12.65 3.90
N HIS A 339 17.94 -12.48 3.30
CA HIS A 339 17.52 -13.23 2.11
C HIS A 339 17.27 -12.31 0.89
N PRO A 340 18.27 -12.12 -0.01
CA PRO A 340 18.11 -11.32 -1.21
C PRO A 340 16.97 -11.78 -2.14
N GLY A 341 16.69 -13.09 -2.18
CA GLY A 341 15.58 -13.64 -2.96
C GLY A 341 14.21 -13.15 -2.47
N MET A 342 14.02 -12.98 -1.16
CA MET A 342 12.78 -12.43 -0.60
C MET A 342 12.61 -10.95 -0.96
N ARG A 343 13.70 -10.17 -0.93
CA ARG A 343 13.65 -8.76 -1.39
C ARG A 343 13.29 -8.65 -2.86
N ALA A 344 13.92 -9.46 -3.70
CA ALA A 344 13.62 -9.50 -5.13
C ALA A 344 12.15 -9.86 -5.39
N SER A 345 11.63 -10.88 -4.68
CA SER A 345 10.22 -11.27 -4.75
C SER A 345 9.29 -10.13 -4.30
N LEU A 346 9.57 -9.51 -3.15
CA LEU A 346 8.77 -8.39 -2.63
C LEU A 346 8.76 -7.20 -3.60
N ASN A 347 9.90 -6.83 -4.17
CA ASN A 347 9.99 -5.77 -5.18
C ASN A 347 9.22 -6.13 -6.45
N GLN A 348 9.24 -7.39 -6.89
CA GLN A 348 8.43 -7.85 -8.02
C GLN A 348 6.94 -7.77 -7.73
N HIS A 349 6.50 -8.14 -6.53
CA HIS A 349 5.11 -7.99 -6.10
C HIS A 349 4.70 -6.52 -6.04
N MET A 350 5.53 -5.64 -5.48
CA MET A 350 5.29 -4.19 -5.48
C MET A 350 5.20 -3.62 -6.89
N ALA A 351 6.09 -4.04 -7.79
CA ALA A 351 6.04 -3.64 -9.20
C ALA A 351 4.77 -4.15 -9.90
N GLY A 352 4.33 -5.38 -9.59
CA GLY A 352 3.04 -5.91 -10.06
C GLY A 352 1.85 -5.10 -9.56
N MET A 353 1.82 -4.74 -8.28
CA MET A 353 0.80 -3.85 -7.71
C MET A 353 0.81 -2.49 -8.37
N ALA A 354 1.98 -1.90 -8.60
CA ALA A 354 2.11 -0.63 -9.29
C ALA A 354 1.55 -0.69 -10.70
N ARG A 355 1.77 -1.78 -11.46
CA ARG A 355 1.15 -1.94 -12.79
C ARG A 355 -0.37 -1.95 -12.74
N THR A 356 -0.94 -2.62 -11.74
CA THR A 356 -2.39 -2.73 -11.56
C THR A 356 -3.01 -1.40 -11.13
N LEU A 357 -2.34 -0.65 -10.24
CA LEU A 357 -2.86 0.60 -9.69
C LEU A 357 -2.54 1.84 -10.55
N ALA A 358 -1.49 1.77 -11.38
CA ALA A 358 -1.02 2.89 -12.20
C ALA A 358 -2.09 3.52 -13.08
N PRO A 359 -2.97 2.78 -13.80
CA PRO A 359 -4.01 3.39 -14.62
C PRO A 359 -4.97 4.26 -13.81
N ALA A 360 -5.42 3.78 -12.65
CA ALA A 360 -6.34 4.52 -11.79
C ALA A 360 -5.66 5.76 -11.18
N LEU A 361 -4.41 5.61 -10.71
CA LEU A 361 -3.63 6.72 -10.15
C LEU A 361 -3.31 7.78 -11.22
N SER A 362 -2.90 7.35 -12.42
CA SER A 362 -2.63 8.22 -13.55
C SER A 362 -3.86 9.05 -13.89
N GLY A 363 -5.01 8.41 -14.10
CA GLY A 363 -6.25 9.12 -14.40
C GLY A 363 -6.71 10.07 -13.27
N PHE A 364 -6.44 9.75 -12.01
CA PHE A 364 -6.68 10.67 -10.89
C PHE A 364 -5.75 11.88 -10.92
N LEU A 365 -4.43 11.66 -11.05
CA LEU A 365 -3.42 12.72 -11.03
C LEU A 365 -3.52 13.61 -12.27
N THR A 366 -3.76 13.07 -13.46
CA THR A 366 -3.98 13.84 -14.69
C THR A 366 -5.14 14.82 -14.50
N ARG A 367 -6.28 14.34 -14.00
CA ARG A 367 -7.43 15.21 -13.73
C ARG A 367 -7.10 16.26 -12.67
N HIS A 368 -6.52 15.84 -11.55
CA HIS A 368 -6.18 16.76 -10.46
C HIS A 368 -5.21 17.87 -10.91
N ILE A 369 -4.18 17.55 -11.69
CA ILE A 369 -3.22 18.53 -12.22
C ILE A 369 -3.92 19.49 -13.19
N SER A 370 -4.72 18.97 -14.13
CA SER A 370 -5.44 19.80 -15.09
C SER A 370 -6.40 20.76 -14.38
N ASP A 371 -7.23 20.24 -13.47
CA ASP A 371 -8.21 21.01 -12.71
C ASP A 371 -7.54 22.08 -11.84
N THR A 372 -6.41 21.75 -11.21
CA THR A 372 -5.65 22.69 -10.38
C THR A 372 -5.12 23.87 -11.21
N VAL A 373 -4.51 23.60 -12.37
CA VAL A 373 -3.99 24.67 -13.24
C VAL A 373 -5.13 25.48 -13.86
N LYS A 374 -6.27 24.85 -14.19
CA LYS A 374 -7.47 25.53 -14.68
C LYS A 374 -8.09 26.45 -13.62
N ALA A 375 -8.02 26.06 -12.35
CA ALA A 375 -8.53 26.84 -11.22
C ALA A 375 -7.71 28.10 -10.90
N TRP A 376 -6.44 28.18 -11.33
CA TRP A 376 -5.63 29.38 -11.13
C TRP A 376 -6.17 30.57 -11.93
N ASP A 377 -6.01 31.79 -11.40
CA ASP A 377 -6.27 32.97 -12.21
C ASP A 377 -5.29 33.04 -13.39
N ASN A 378 -5.78 33.53 -14.52
CA ASN A 378 -5.00 33.70 -15.74
C ASN A 378 -3.77 34.57 -15.51
N GLN A 379 -3.88 35.58 -14.64
CA GLN A 379 -2.79 36.48 -14.30
C GLN A 379 -1.71 35.80 -13.45
N ASP A 380 -2.11 34.93 -12.53
CA ASP A 380 -1.19 34.21 -11.65
C ASP A 380 -0.35 33.21 -12.44
N LEU A 381 -0.97 32.41 -13.31
CA LEU A 381 -0.23 31.50 -14.20
C LEU A 381 0.75 32.28 -15.08
N SER A 382 0.28 33.37 -15.69
CA SER A 382 1.11 34.22 -16.53
C SER A 382 2.30 34.80 -15.75
N ARG A 383 2.09 35.27 -14.51
CA ARG A 383 3.15 35.79 -13.65
C ARG A 383 4.16 34.70 -13.29
N GLN A 384 3.70 33.50 -12.93
CA GLN A 384 4.59 32.39 -12.60
C GLN A 384 5.46 31.99 -13.79
N ILE A 385 4.90 31.93 -15.00
CA ILE A 385 5.68 31.64 -16.19
C ILE A 385 6.66 32.79 -16.47
N GLU A 386 6.20 34.05 -16.41
CA GLU A 386 7.06 35.23 -16.63
C GLU A 386 8.25 35.29 -15.65
N LEU A 387 8.06 34.89 -14.39
CA LEU A 387 9.15 34.84 -13.40
C LEU A 387 10.19 33.76 -13.70
N ASN A 388 9.79 32.66 -14.35
CA ASN A 388 10.70 31.55 -14.65
C ASN A 388 11.44 31.71 -15.98
N ILE A 389 10.79 32.23 -17.02
CA ILE A 389 11.38 32.36 -18.37
C ILE A 389 11.60 33.81 -18.83
N GLY A 390 11.10 34.80 -18.07
CA GLY A 390 11.08 36.20 -18.52
C GLY A 390 12.46 36.81 -18.70
N LYS A 391 13.45 36.39 -17.91
CA LYS A 391 14.85 36.82 -18.08
C LYS A 391 15.38 36.44 -19.45
N ASP A 392 15.17 35.19 -19.87
CA ASP A 392 15.65 34.66 -21.14
C ASP A 392 14.89 35.31 -22.30
N LEU A 393 13.59 35.58 -22.14
CA LEU A 393 12.82 36.34 -23.12
C LEU A 393 13.30 37.79 -23.28
N GLN A 394 13.76 38.45 -22.20
CA GLN A 394 14.35 39.79 -22.33
C GLN A 394 15.71 39.77 -23.07
N PHE A 395 16.47 38.68 -23.01
CA PHE A 395 17.69 38.55 -23.81
C PHE A 395 17.40 38.52 -25.32
N ILE A 396 16.25 37.99 -25.75
CA ILE A 396 15.82 38.07 -27.15
C ILE A 396 15.72 39.53 -27.58
N ARG A 397 15.13 40.41 -26.74
CA ARG A 397 15.01 41.84 -27.03
C ARG A 397 16.35 42.58 -27.09
N VAL A 398 17.29 42.22 -26.21
CA VAL A 398 18.67 42.74 -26.27
C VAL A 398 19.32 42.34 -27.60
N ASN A 399 19.19 41.07 -27.98
CA ASN A 399 19.71 40.54 -29.24
C ASN A 399 19.04 41.19 -30.45
N GLY A 400 17.72 41.41 -30.42
CA GLY A 400 16.98 42.10 -31.48
C GLY A 400 17.43 43.54 -31.70
N THR A 401 17.84 44.23 -30.63
CA THR A 401 18.43 45.58 -30.74
C THR A 401 19.79 45.52 -31.46
N LEU A 402 20.64 44.56 -31.08
CA LEU A 402 21.99 44.40 -31.66
C LEU A 402 21.92 43.94 -33.13
N VAL A 403 21.13 42.90 -33.40
CA VAL A 403 20.91 42.35 -34.74
C VAL A 403 20.22 43.38 -35.64
N GLY A 404 19.21 44.09 -35.13
CA GLY A 404 18.56 45.19 -35.85
C GLY A 404 19.57 46.26 -36.26
N GLY A 405 20.45 46.69 -35.34
CA GLY A 405 21.50 47.65 -35.66
C GLY A 405 22.49 47.14 -36.71
N MET A 406 22.91 45.87 -36.62
CA MET A 406 23.79 45.25 -37.61
C MET A 406 23.14 45.19 -39.00
N ILE A 407 21.86 44.81 -39.07
CA ILE A 407 21.10 44.80 -40.32
C ILE A 407 20.96 46.22 -40.87
N GLY A 408 20.67 47.21 -40.03
CA GLY A 408 20.64 48.62 -40.43
C GLY A 408 21.95 49.09 -41.05
N LEU A 409 23.09 48.70 -40.45
CA LEU A 409 24.41 49.01 -40.99
C LEU A 409 24.64 48.36 -42.36
N LEU A 410 24.29 47.07 -42.48
CA LEU A 410 24.42 46.32 -43.73
C LEU A 410 23.55 46.91 -44.84
N LEU A 411 22.29 47.23 -44.54
CA LEU A 411 21.39 47.87 -45.50
C LEU A 411 21.92 49.24 -45.92
N TYR A 412 22.35 50.08 -44.97
CA TYR A 412 22.91 51.39 -45.27
C TYR A 412 24.16 51.31 -46.15
N THR A 413 25.12 50.45 -45.78
CA THR A 413 26.35 50.25 -46.56
C THR A 413 26.05 49.71 -47.95
N SER A 414 25.10 48.77 -48.09
CA SER A 414 24.67 48.26 -49.39
C SER A 414 24.02 49.34 -50.26
N ALA A 415 23.16 50.19 -49.68
CA ALA A 415 22.53 51.30 -50.38
C ALA A 415 23.57 52.32 -50.87
N GLN A 416 24.56 52.66 -50.02
CA GLN A 416 25.63 53.58 -50.39
C GLN A 416 26.50 53.03 -51.54
N ILE A 417 26.79 51.73 -51.52
CA ILE A 417 27.53 51.05 -52.59
C ILE A 417 26.72 51.09 -53.90
N MET A 418 25.40 50.87 -53.84
CA MET A 418 24.53 50.95 -55.02
C MET A 418 24.45 52.37 -55.60
N GLU A 419 24.32 53.39 -54.75
CA GLU A 419 24.34 54.79 -55.20
C GLU A 419 25.68 55.16 -55.86
N TRP A 420 26.79 54.72 -55.27
CA TRP A 420 28.12 54.94 -55.84
C TRP A 420 28.27 54.25 -57.21
N ALA A 421 27.86 52.99 -57.32
CA ALA A 421 27.86 52.26 -58.59
C ALA A 421 26.94 52.92 -59.64
N GLY A 422 25.76 53.39 -59.24
CA GLY A 422 24.81 54.10 -60.11
C GLY A 422 25.37 55.42 -60.66
N SER A 423 26.12 56.16 -59.84
CA SER A 423 26.80 57.39 -60.27
C SER A 423 27.91 57.13 -61.29
N TYR A 424 28.59 55.98 -61.20
CA TYR A 424 29.62 55.54 -62.14
C TYR A 424 29.07 55.04 -63.48
N LEU A 425 27.81 54.59 -63.52
CA LEU A 425 27.12 54.13 -64.73
C LEU A 425 26.48 55.27 -65.54
N HIS A 426 26.31 56.45 -64.94
CA HIS A 426 25.75 57.65 -65.58
C HIS A 426 26.79 58.77 -65.82
N SER A 427 28.05 58.51 -65.48
CA SER A 427 29.22 59.32 -65.86
C SER A 427 29.84 58.74 -67.12
#